data_AF-A0A818LGH6-F1
#
_entry.id   AF-A0A818LGH6-F1
#
_cell.length_a   1.000
_cell.length_b   1.000
_cell.length_c   1.000
_cell.angle_alpha   90.00
_cell.angle_beta   90.00
_cell.angle_gamma   90.00
#
_symmetry.space_group_name_H-M   'P 1'
#
loop_
_entity.id
_entity.type
_entity.pdbx_description
1 polymer ?
#
loop_
_entity_poly.entity_id
_entity_poly.type
_entity_poly.pdbx_seq_one_letter_code
_entity_poly.pdbx_strand_id
1 'polypeptide(L)'
;MTNDATVPTEEEPNNLIIWLDEHIGDSNWCQQLKKAFSTQPDPKNPIPVGLSDNELVEMLVSEGHIPVHFEGVQFLLAAFKDIGSCIRCFYQNQHKRIFFITSGSLGKQAVPEILDRLKDTFTDPVTEEPYMFIYVFCQNIEYQVEWALEYRNYIQIFNFEADLLARMMRDMGDYFLTESKRLLDESPPNNPAAQHRLTWANELFQRYSKMEKVPMKAELDEINRLLEQVEEELRSSSDEDD
;
A
#
# COMPACT_ATOMS: atom_id res chain seq x y z
N MET A 1 0.67 -21.12 -38.53
CA MET A 1 0.08 -19.83 -38.14
C MET A 1 -0.18 -19.94 -36.64
N THR A 2 0.82 -19.58 -35.85
CA THR A 2 0.78 -19.60 -34.39
C THR A 2 0.26 -18.23 -33.95
N ASN A 3 -0.94 -18.21 -33.37
CA ASN A 3 -1.48 -17.04 -32.68
C ASN A 3 -0.69 -16.87 -31.38
N ASP A 4 0.36 -16.06 -31.41
CA ASP A 4 0.90 -15.43 -30.21
C ASP A 4 -0.10 -14.37 -29.77
N ALA A 5 -1.04 -14.79 -28.92
CA ALA A 5 -1.80 -13.88 -28.08
C ALA A 5 -0.82 -13.27 -27.06
N THR A 6 -0.14 -12.20 -27.50
CA THR A 6 0.56 -11.30 -26.60
C THR A 6 -0.51 -10.64 -25.73
N VAL A 7 -0.68 -11.14 -24.50
CA VAL A 7 -1.48 -10.50 -23.46
C VAL A 7 -0.92 -9.09 -23.29
N PRO A 8 -1.71 -8.01 -23.51
CA PRO A 8 -1.18 -6.66 -23.47
C PRO A 8 -0.90 -6.21 -22.04
N THR A 9 0.30 -5.66 -21.86
CA THR A 9 0.69 -4.59 -20.93
C THR A 9 0.43 -4.81 -19.44
N GLU A 10 1.53 -4.97 -18.69
CA GLU A 10 1.59 -4.76 -17.24
C GLU A 10 0.95 -3.41 -16.90
N GLU A 11 -0.30 -3.42 -16.44
CA GLU A 11 -0.94 -2.22 -15.89
C GLU A 11 -0.09 -1.74 -14.72
N GLU A 12 0.27 -0.45 -14.76
CA GLU A 12 1.00 0.17 -13.66
C GLU A 12 0.23 -0.03 -12.34
N PRO A 13 0.91 -0.36 -11.22
CA PRO A 13 0.23 -0.57 -9.95
C PRO A 13 -0.67 0.63 -9.59
N ASN A 14 -1.92 0.34 -9.22
CA ASN A 14 -2.89 1.35 -8.81
C ASN A 14 -2.78 1.75 -7.33
N ASN A 15 -1.77 1.24 -6.62
CA ASN A 15 -1.51 1.55 -5.22
C ASN A 15 -0.16 2.25 -5.09
N LEU A 16 -0.15 3.37 -4.38
CA LEU A 16 1.01 4.23 -4.20
C LEU A 16 1.28 4.43 -2.71
N ILE A 17 2.52 4.20 -2.31
CA ILE A 17 3.02 4.59 -1.01
C ILE A 17 3.77 5.91 -1.19
N ILE A 18 3.35 6.94 -0.48
CA ILE A 18 4.06 8.22 -0.42
C ILE A 18 4.75 8.29 0.93
N TRP A 19 6.05 8.61 0.95
CA TRP A 19 6.82 8.73 2.18
C TRP A 19 7.51 10.10 2.28
N LEU A 20 7.06 10.92 3.22
CA LEU A 20 7.60 12.25 3.52
C LEU A 20 8.42 12.24 4.83
N ASP A 21 9.74 12.26 4.73
CA ASP A 21 10.62 12.28 5.91
C ASP A 21 11.95 12.97 5.58
N GLU A 22 12.39 13.90 6.44
CA GLU A 22 13.62 14.68 6.22
C GLU A 22 14.88 13.79 6.20
N HIS A 23 14.83 12.64 6.88
CA HIS A 23 15.89 11.66 7.03
C HIS A 23 15.71 10.42 6.14
N ILE A 24 14.74 10.39 5.23
CA ILE A 24 14.50 9.21 4.37
C ILE A 24 15.73 8.79 3.56
N GLY A 25 16.58 9.75 3.17
CA GLY A 25 17.84 9.47 2.47
C GLY A 25 19.03 9.10 3.35
N ASP A 26 18.88 9.05 4.68
CA ASP A 26 19.95 8.70 5.62
C ASP A 26 19.90 7.21 6.01
N SER A 27 20.97 6.47 5.74
CA SER A 27 21.09 5.03 6.01
C SER A 27 20.92 4.65 7.49
N ASN A 28 21.05 5.61 8.40
CA ASN A 28 20.93 5.38 9.84
C ASN A 28 19.48 5.47 10.35
N TRP A 29 18.55 5.93 9.51
CA TRP A 29 17.16 6.16 9.88
C TRP A 29 16.20 5.24 9.14
N CYS A 30 15.13 4.85 9.84
CA CYS A 30 14.02 4.06 9.31
C CYS A 30 14.48 2.72 8.69
N GLN A 31 15.43 2.05 9.34
CA GLN A 31 16.11 0.89 8.75
C GLN A 31 15.19 -0.31 8.54
N GLN A 32 14.26 -0.57 9.46
CA GLN A 32 13.31 -1.67 9.31
C GLN A 32 12.27 -1.32 8.27
N LEU A 33 11.77 -0.08 8.29
CA LEU A 33 10.81 0.39 7.31
C LEU A 33 11.38 0.33 5.88
N LYS A 34 12.63 0.78 5.67
CA LYS A 34 13.33 0.64 4.38
C LYS A 34 13.50 -0.82 3.94
N LYS A 35 13.77 -1.74 4.88
CA LYS A 35 13.93 -3.17 4.59
C LYS A 35 12.63 -3.86 4.16
N ALA A 36 11.47 -3.33 4.54
CA ALA A 36 10.18 -3.85 4.12
C ALA A 36 9.92 -3.61 2.62
N PHE A 37 10.63 -2.64 2.02
CA PHE A 37 10.59 -2.37 0.60
C PHE A 37 11.77 -3.05 -0.11
N SER A 38 11.44 -3.79 -1.15
CA SER A 38 12.42 -4.41 -2.04
C SER A 38 12.13 -4.04 -3.48
N THR A 39 13.16 -3.88 -4.30
CA THR A 39 12.97 -3.79 -5.74
C THR A 39 12.89 -5.19 -6.35
N GLN A 40 12.34 -5.28 -7.57
CA GLN A 40 12.08 -6.57 -8.22
C GLN A 40 13.31 -7.48 -8.12
N PRO A 41 13.13 -8.76 -7.74
CA PRO A 41 14.22 -9.72 -7.79
C PRO A 41 14.71 -9.83 -9.23
N ASP A 42 16.03 -9.81 -9.41
CA ASP A 42 16.66 -10.24 -10.66
C ASP A 42 16.06 -11.61 -11.03
N PRO A 43 15.54 -11.83 -12.24
CA PRO A 43 15.00 -13.14 -12.63
C PRO A 43 16.03 -14.29 -12.48
N LYS A 44 17.31 -13.98 -12.29
CA LYS A 44 18.38 -14.94 -11.97
C LYS A 44 18.64 -15.12 -10.48
N ASN A 45 18.16 -14.22 -9.62
CA ASN A 45 18.31 -14.27 -8.17
C ASN A 45 16.94 -14.05 -7.49
N PRO A 46 16.29 -15.11 -7.00
CA PRO A 46 14.95 -15.04 -6.39
C PRO A 46 14.92 -14.33 -5.03
N ILE A 47 16.04 -13.73 -4.59
CA ILE A 47 16.14 -13.05 -3.31
C ILE A 47 15.76 -11.59 -3.54
N PRO A 48 14.68 -11.08 -2.92
CA PRO A 48 14.34 -9.67 -2.98
C PRO A 48 15.53 -8.84 -2.49
N VAL A 49 15.95 -7.87 -3.31
CA VAL A 49 17.00 -6.93 -2.93
C VAL A 49 16.30 -5.75 -2.27
N GLY A 50 16.64 -5.47 -1.00
CA GLY A 50 16.11 -4.31 -0.31
C GLY A 50 16.47 -3.02 -1.05
N LEU A 51 15.66 -1.96 -0.90
CA LEU A 51 15.95 -0.66 -1.49
C LEU A 51 17.38 -0.22 -1.20
N SER A 52 18.14 0.04 -2.25
CA SER A 52 19.48 0.59 -2.16
C SER A 52 19.43 2.09 -1.86
N ASP A 53 20.50 2.59 -1.22
CA ASP A 53 20.65 4.04 -0.98
C ASP A 53 20.65 4.82 -2.31
N ASN A 54 21.13 4.23 -3.40
CA ASN A 54 21.11 4.86 -4.72
C ASN A 54 19.69 5.02 -5.28
N GLU A 55 18.83 4.00 -5.15
CA GLU A 55 17.43 4.08 -5.58
C GLU A 55 16.66 5.12 -4.74
N LEU A 56 16.93 5.18 -3.43
CA LEU A 56 16.38 6.23 -2.57
C LEU A 56 16.83 7.63 -3.01
N VAL A 57 18.12 7.80 -3.33
CA VAL A 57 18.65 9.08 -3.84
C VAL A 57 18.03 9.43 -5.19
N GLU A 58 17.88 8.46 -6.10
CA GLU A 58 17.27 8.69 -7.41
C GLU A 58 15.81 9.13 -7.30
N MET A 59 15.01 8.51 -6.42
CA MET A 59 13.64 8.98 -6.14
C MET A 59 13.63 10.41 -5.62
N LEU A 60 14.52 10.73 -4.67
CA LEU A 60 14.61 12.07 -4.08
C LEU A 60 15.02 13.15 -5.09
N VAL A 61 15.74 12.78 -6.14
CA VAL A 61 16.21 13.71 -7.20
C VAL A 61 15.18 13.84 -8.32
N SER A 62 14.55 12.74 -8.71
CA SER A 62 13.63 12.70 -9.85
C SER A 62 12.22 13.17 -9.53
N GLU A 63 11.85 13.25 -8.23
CA GLU A 63 10.48 13.48 -7.75
C GLU A 63 9.46 12.48 -8.35
N GLY A 64 9.94 11.32 -8.82
CA GLY A 64 9.14 10.25 -9.39
C GLY A 64 8.81 9.15 -8.39
N HIS A 65 8.05 8.16 -8.84
CA HIS A 65 7.82 6.92 -8.12
C HIS A 65 8.47 5.72 -8.82
N ILE A 66 8.90 4.74 -8.06
CA ILE A 66 9.45 3.48 -8.57
C ILE A 66 8.57 2.29 -8.17
N PRO A 67 8.50 1.23 -8.98
CA PRO A 67 7.86 -0.01 -8.56
C PRO A 67 8.67 -0.70 -7.47
N VAL A 68 8.00 -1.10 -6.39
CA VAL A 68 8.58 -1.85 -5.26
C VAL A 68 7.68 -3.03 -4.90
N HIS A 69 8.28 -4.01 -4.22
CA HIS A 69 7.58 -5.06 -3.49
C HIS A 69 7.62 -4.70 -2.01
N PHE A 70 6.47 -4.38 -1.45
CA PHE A 70 6.26 -4.24 -0.01
C PHE A 70 5.77 -5.57 0.54
N GLU A 71 6.65 -6.29 1.25
CA GLU A 71 6.33 -7.61 1.84
C GLU A 71 5.67 -8.60 0.87
N GLY A 72 6.10 -8.59 -0.39
CA GLY A 72 5.61 -9.50 -1.44
C GLY A 72 4.47 -8.96 -2.31
N VAL A 73 3.93 -7.77 -2.00
CA VAL A 73 2.89 -7.11 -2.80
C VAL A 73 3.46 -5.93 -3.58
N GLN A 74 3.03 -5.76 -4.82
CA GLN A 74 3.54 -4.71 -5.71
C GLN A 74 2.89 -3.35 -5.43
N PHE A 75 3.71 -2.33 -5.24
CA PHE A 75 3.31 -0.93 -5.06
C PHE A 75 4.18 -0.01 -5.90
N LEU A 76 3.70 1.21 -6.12
CA LEU A 76 4.57 2.34 -6.41
C LEU A 76 5.06 2.95 -5.09
N LEU A 77 6.30 3.42 -5.04
CA LEU A 77 6.84 4.18 -3.91
C LEU A 77 7.35 5.53 -4.39
N ALA A 78 6.90 6.61 -3.75
CA ALA A 78 7.43 7.96 -3.93
C ALA A 78 7.98 8.47 -2.59
N ALA A 79 9.18 9.03 -2.60
CA ALA A 79 9.89 9.49 -1.41
C ALA A 79 10.22 10.98 -1.51
N PHE A 80 9.96 11.74 -0.44
CA PHE A 80 10.14 13.19 -0.42
C PHE A 80 10.78 13.68 0.89
N LYS A 81 11.57 14.74 0.78
CA LYS A 81 12.05 15.55 1.92
C LYS A 81 11.32 16.91 2.02
N ASP A 82 10.73 17.36 0.91
CA ASP A 82 10.03 18.64 0.80
C ASP A 82 8.51 18.42 0.77
N ILE A 83 7.78 19.25 1.51
CA ILE A 83 6.32 19.21 1.60
C ILE A 83 5.69 19.60 0.25
N GLY A 84 6.22 20.60 -0.43
CA GLY A 84 5.68 21.08 -1.70
C GLY A 84 5.72 20.03 -2.80
N SER A 85 6.85 19.33 -2.94
CA SER A 85 6.98 18.21 -3.89
C SER A 85 6.07 17.03 -3.53
N CYS A 86 5.96 16.69 -2.24
CA CYS A 86 5.04 15.66 -1.77
C CYS A 86 3.58 16.00 -2.14
N ILE A 87 3.14 17.22 -1.86
CA ILE A 87 1.78 17.68 -2.19
C ILE A 87 1.52 17.65 -3.69
N ARG A 88 2.48 18.06 -4.53
CA ARG A 88 2.36 17.92 -6.00
C ARG A 88 2.15 16.46 -6.43
N CYS A 89 2.86 15.52 -5.80
CA CYS A 89 2.70 14.09 -6.07
C CYS A 89 1.27 13.60 -5.75
N PHE A 90 0.69 14.06 -4.64
CA PHE A 90 -0.71 13.79 -4.31
C PHE A 90 -1.67 14.27 -5.41
N TYR A 91 -1.51 15.51 -5.91
CA TYR A 91 -2.35 16.02 -7.00
C TYR A 91 -2.27 15.19 -8.28
N GLN A 92 -1.09 14.68 -8.61
CA GLN A 92 -0.87 13.89 -9.82
C GLN A 92 -1.44 12.47 -9.72
N ASN A 93 -1.61 11.95 -8.50
CA ASN A 93 -1.94 10.55 -8.23
C ASN A 93 -3.25 10.34 -7.48
N GLN A 94 -4.18 11.31 -7.50
CA GLN A 94 -5.48 11.23 -6.81
C GLN A 94 -6.36 10.04 -7.26
N HIS A 95 -6.10 9.51 -8.45
CA HIS A 95 -6.81 8.36 -9.00
C HIS A 95 -6.29 7.02 -8.47
N LYS A 96 -5.13 7.00 -7.80
CA LYS A 96 -4.53 5.81 -7.19
C LYS A 96 -4.94 5.72 -5.72
N ARG A 97 -4.88 4.50 -5.15
CA ARG A 97 -5.00 4.34 -3.70
C ARG A 97 -3.69 4.74 -3.02
N ILE A 98 -3.73 5.78 -2.18
CA ILE A 98 -2.54 6.30 -1.50
C ILE A 98 -2.46 5.82 -0.05
N PHE A 99 -1.29 5.30 0.33
CA PHE A 99 -0.88 5.07 1.70
C PHE A 99 0.24 6.05 2.04
N PHE A 100 0.05 6.89 3.05
CA PHE A 100 0.94 8.01 3.33
C PHE A 100 1.72 7.79 4.62
N ILE A 101 3.04 7.75 4.52
CA ILE A 101 3.96 7.73 5.66
C ILE A 101 4.57 9.11 5.81
N THR A 102 4.59 9.66 7.03
CA THR A 102 5.26 10.93 7.30
C THR A 102 5.95 10.95 8.66
N SER A 103 7.02 11.72 8.78
CA SER A 103 7.54 12.08 10.10
C SER A 103 6.55 12.97 10.85
N GLY A 104 6.61 13.01 12.19
CA GLY A 104 5.76 13.90 12.98
C GLY A 104 5.93 15.39 12.65
N SER A 105 7.16 15.85 12.43
CA SER A 105 7.47 17.26 12.15
C SER A 105 6.94 17.73 10.80
N LEU A 106 7.09 16.91 9.75
CA LEU A 106 6.59 17.21 8.42
C LEU A 106 5.08 16.93 8.31
N GLY A 107 4.60 15.88 8.98
CA GLY A 107 3.19 15.49 8.99
C GLY A 107 2.29 16.57 9.58
N LYS A 108 2.74 17.23 10.66
CA LYS A 108 2.04 18.37 11.27
C LYS A 108 1.73 19.50 10.27
N GLN A 109 2.55 19.67 9.25
CA GLN A 109 2.39 20.71 8.23
C GLN A 109 1.68 20.17 6.98
N ALA A 110 2.08 18.99 6.49
CA ALA A 110 1.58 18.43 5.25
C ALA A 110 0.14 17.88 5.39
N VAL A 111 -0.19 17.21 6.48
CA VAL A 111 -1.49 16.52 6.62
C VAL A 111 -2.67 17.50 6.62
N PRO A 112 -2.65 18.63 7.35
CA PRO A 112 -3.70 19.65 7.23
C PRO A 112 -3.91 20.13 5.79
N GLU A 113 -2.84 20.43 5.06
CA GLU A 113 -2.93 20.93 3.68
C GLU A 113 -3.46 19.88 2.71
N ILE A 114 -3.04 18.61 2.88
CA ILE A 114 -3.54 17.49 2.10
C ILE A 114 -5.03 17.27 2.39
N LEU A 115 -5.45 17.20 3.65
CA LEU A 115 -6.85 16.93 3.99
C LEU A 115 -7.80 18.10 3.71
N ASP A 116 -7.31 19.36 3.70
CA ASP A 116 -8.12 20.52 3.30
C ASP A 116 -8.50 20.47 1.81
N ARG A 117 -7.61 19.94 0.96
CA ARG A 117 -7.76 20.01 -0.50
C ARG A 117 -8.06 18.67 -1.17
N LEU A 118 -7.61 17.58 -0.57
CA LEU A 118 -7.53 16.24 -1.16
C LEU A 118 -8.14 15.17 -0.25
N LYS A 119 -9.08 15.57 0.61
CA LYS A 119 -9.75 14.69 1.58
C LYS A 119 -10.26 13.38 0.98
N ASP A 120 -10.86 13.46 -0.21
CA ASP A 120 -11.48 12.32 -0.91
C ASP A 120 -10.48 11.18 -1.21
N THR A 121 -9.17 11.49 -1.27
CA THR A 121 -8.09 10.49 -1.38
C THR A 121 -8.12 9.50 -0.22
N PHE A 122 -8.53 9.96 0.96
CA PHE A 122 -8.61 9.21 2.21
C PHE A 122 -10.06 8.97 2.65
N THR A 123 -11.00 8.95 1.72
CA THR A 123 -12.39 8.60 2.00
C THR A 123 -12.81 7.43 1.11
N ASP A 124 -13.53 6.49 1.70
CA ASP A 124 -14.12 5.40 0.97
C ASP A 124 -15.25 5.93 0.06
N PRO A 125 -15.15 5.76 -1.27
CA PRO A 125 -16.14 6.34 -2.19
C PRO A 125 -17.53 5.68 -2.07
N VAL A 126 -17.64 4.52 -1.41
CA VAL A 126 -18.90 3.78 -1.24
C VAL A 126 -19.52 4.07 0.11
N THR A 127 -18.74 4.02 1.19
CA THR A 127 -19.26 4.19 2.55
C THR A 127 -19.16 5.61 3.07
N GLU A 128 -18.40 6.49 2.38
CA GLU A 128 -18.03 7.84 2.82
C GLU A 128 -17.24 7.87 4.14
N GLU A 129 -16.80 6.71 4.63
CA GLU A 129 -15.99 6.59 5.84
C GLU A 129 -14.51 6.89 5.56
N PRO A 130 -13.78 7.47 6.51
CA PRO A 130 -12.38 7.81 6.31
C PRO A 130 -11.48 6.58 6.38
N TYR A 131 -10.48 6.53 5.49
CA TYR A 131 -9.38 5.59 5.60
C TYR A 131 -8.31 6.13 6.53
N MET A 132 -7.89 5.31 7.50
CA MET A 132 -6.79 5.63 8.41
C MET A 132 -5.41 5.37 7.79
N PHE A 133 -5.19 5.79 6.53
CA PHE A 133 -3.97 5.48 5.77
C PHE A 133 -2.89 6.56 5.85
N ILE A 134 -2.96 7.43 6.86
CA ILE A 134 -1.89 8.38 7.19
C ILE A 134 -1.14 7.87 8.42
N TYR A 135 0.08 7.37 8.20
CA TYR A 135 0.96 6.80 9.20
C TYR A 135 2.02 7.83 9.61
N VAL A 136 1.94 8.30 10.84
CA VAL A 136 2.88 9.29 11.40
C VAL A 136 3.91 8.58 12.28
N PHE A 137 5.17 8.59 11.86
CA PHE A 137 6.28 8.07 12.65
C PHE A 137 6.97 9.19 13.43
N CYS A 138 7.10 9.04 14.75
CA CYS A 138 7.74 10.05 15.59
C CYS A 138 8.32 9.46 16.89
N GLN A 139 9.42 10.03 17.39
CA GLN A 139 10.02 9.56 18.64
C GLN A 139 9.20 9.93 19.89
N ASN A 140 8.45 11.04 19.84
CA ASN A 140 7.66 11.54 20.95
C ASN A 140 6.21 11.79 20.51
N ILE A 141 5.35 10.80 20.78
CA ILE A 141 3.92 10.84 20.44
C ILE A 141 3.23 12.01 21.14
N GLU A 142 3.54 12.27 22.41
CA GLU A 142 2.87 13.32 23.22
C GLU A 142 2.96 14.69 22.54
N TYR A 143 4.07 14.99 21.86
CA TYR A 143 4.27 16.23 21.12
C TYR A 143 3.43 16.33 19.84
N GLN A 144 2.99 15.19 19.29
CA GLN A 144 2.19 15.12 18.07
C GLN A 144 0.69 15.02 18.34
N VAL A 145 0.27 14.60 19.55
CA VAL A 145 -1.14 14.36 19.88
C VAL A 145 -2.01 15.58 19.61
N GLU A 146 -1.57 16.79 19.99
CA GLU A 146 -2.39 18.00 19.91
C GLU A 146 -2.93 18.25 18.51
N TRP A 147 -2.07 18.24 17.48
CA TRP A 147 -2.50 18.47 16.10
C TRP A 147 -3.13 17.23 15.48
N ALA A 148 -2.65 16.04 15.82
CA ALA A 148 -3.18 14.80 15.25
C ALA A 148 -4.60 14.49 15.72
N LEU A 149 -5.02 15.00 16.89
CA LEU A 149 -6.37 14.81 17.43
C LEU A 149 -7.46 15.39 16.50
N GLU A 150 -7.15 16.47 15.79
CA GLU A 150 -8.04 17.09 14.79
C GLU A 150 -8.30 16.15 13.60
N TYR A 151 -7.35 15.27 13.30
CA TYR A 151 -7.35 14.35 12.16
C TYR A 151 -7.40 12.88 12.60
N ARG A 152 -7.86 12.61 13.82
CA ARG A 152 -7.83 11.26 14.45
C ARG A 152 -8.53 10.16 13.67
N ASN A 153 -9.40 10.52 12.72
CA ASN A 153 -10.11 9.56 11.86
C ASN A 153 -9.31 9.18 10.60
N TYR A 154 -8.19 9.86 10.32
CA TYR A 154 -7.33 9.64 9.16
C TYR A 154 -5.92 9.20 9.56
N ILE A 155 -5.47 9.64 10.75
CA ILE A 155 -4.09 9.48 11.21
C ILE A 155 -3.94 8.34 12.21
N GLN A 156 -2.83 7.63 12.09
CA GLN A 156 -2.29 6.71 13.10
C GLN A 156 -0.86 7.13 13.44
N ILE A 157 -0.49 7.14 14.72
CA ILE A 157 0.83 7.61 15.19
C ILE A 157 1.59 6.47 15.83
N PHE A 158 2.88 6.33 15.48
CA PHE A 158 3.77 5.28 15.95
C PHE A 158 5.10 5.86 16.42
N ASN A 159 5.68 5.23 17.42
CA ASN A 159 7.04 5.50 17.90
C ASN A 159 8.02 4.36 17.67
N PHE A 160 7.55 3.24 17.09
CA PHE A 160 8.37 2.12 16.66
C PHE A 160 8.05 1.76 15.21
N GLU A 161 9.10 1.49 14.42
CA GLU A 161 8.97 1.13 13.01
C GLU A 161 8.20 -0.18 12.82
N ALA A 162 8.41 -1.16 13.71
CA ALA A 162 7.76 -2.46 13.66
C ALA A 162 6.23 -2.33 13.83
N ASP A 163 5.78 -1.50 14.77
CA ASP A 163 4.35 -1.29 15.03
C ASP A 163 3.67 -0.60 13.82
N LEU A 164 4.37 0.37 13.21
CA LEU A 164 3.91 1.02 11.99
C LEU A 164 3.79 0.01 10.84
N LEU A 165 4.83 -0.79 10.62
CA LEU A 165 4.85 -1.82 9.58
C LEU A 165 3.74 -2.85 9.76
N ALA A 166 3.60 -3.39 10.97
CA ALA A 166 2.55 -4.33 11.32
C ALA A 166 1.17 -3.73 11.01
N ARG A 167 0.93 -2.49 11.44
CA ARG A 167 -0.36 -1.84 11.20
C ARG A 167 -0.61 -1.57 9.71
N MET A 168 0.39 -1.11 8.97
CA MET A 168 0.29 -0.91 7.52
C MET A 168 -0.08 -2.19 6.78
N MET A 169 0.60 -3.31 7.06
CA MET A 169 0.29 -4.60 6.42
C MET A 169 -1.15 -5.02 6.67
N ARG A 170 -1.63 -4.88 7.92
CA ARG A 170 -3.01 -5.20 8.27
C ARG A 170 -4.01 -4.32 7.52
N ASP A 171 -3.83 -3.00 7.58
CA ASP A 171 -4.74 -2.05 6.95
C ASP A 171 -4.79 -2.22 5.42
N MET A 172 -3.65 -2.49 4.77
CA MET A 172 -3.58 -2.81 3.34
C MET A 172 -4.26 -4.14 3.02
N GLY A 173 -4.10 -5.16 3.87
CA GLY A 173 -4.79 -6.44 3.74
C GLY A 173 -6.31 -6.28 3.83
N ASP A 174 -6.80 -5.53 4.82
CA ASP A 174 -8.20 -5.21 5.01
C ASP A 174 -8.77 -4.45 3.80
N TYR A 175 -8.00 -3.49 3.25
CA TYR A 175 -8.36 -2.78 2.03
C TYR A 175 -8.54 -3.72 0.84
N PHE A 176 -7.54 -4.57 0.55
CA PHE A 176 -7.61 -5.48 -0.59
C PHE A 176 -8.70 -6.55 -0.45
N LEU A 177 -8.95 -7.03 0.77
CA LEU A 177 -10.08 -7.93 1.04
C LEU A 177 -11.42 -7.22 0.76
N THR A 178 -11.59 -6.00 1.25
CA THR A 178 -12.81 -5.21 1.00
C THR A 178 -13.01 -4.94 -0.48
N GLU A 179 -11.95 -4.53 -1.19
CA GLU A 179 -12.00 -4.26 -2.61
C GLU A 179 -12.33 -5.51 -3.43
N SER A 180 -11.75 -6.66 -3.06
CA SER A 180 -12.07 -7.93 -3.73
C SER A 180 -13.54 -8.30 -3.61
N LYS A 181 -14.17 -8.11 -2.44
CA LYS A 181 -15.60 -8.36 -2.24
C LYS A 181 -16.45 -7.48 -3.15
N ARG A 182 -16.09 -6.19 -3.29
CA ARG A 182 -16.77 -5.26 -4.21
C ARG A 182 -16.70 -5.71 -5.65
N LEU A 183 -15.52 -6.12 -6.11
CA LEU A 183 -15.31 -6.64 -7.47
C LEU A 183 -16.12 -7.91 -7.75
N LEU A 184 -16.38 -8.73 -6.72
CA LEU A 184 -17.25 -9.91 -6.82
C LEU A 184 -18.74 -9.57 -6.81
N ASP A 185 -19.12 -8.48 -6.15
CA ASP A 185 -20.50 -7.99 -6.11
C ASP A 185 -20.88 -7.18 -7.38
N GLU A 186 -19.93 -6.85 -8.25
CA GLU A 186 -20.18 -6.20 -9.55
C GLU A 186 -21.02 -7.08 -10.49
N SER A 187 -21.65 -6.45 -11.49
CA SER A 187 -22.47 -7.15 -12.50
C SER A 187 -22.07 -6.70 -13.92
N PRO A 188 -21.26 -7.50 -14.65
CA PRO A 188 -20.72 -8.82 -14.27
C PRO A 188 -19.58 -8.73 -13.23
N PRO A 189 -19.33 -9.78 -12.43
CA PRO A 189 -18.20 -9.83 -11.51
C PRO A 189 -16.85 -9.73 -12.22
N ASN A 190 -15.88 -9.02 -11.61
CA ASN A 190 -14.52 -8.93 -12.11
C ASN A 190 -13.60 -9.93 -11.39
N ASN A 191 -13.80 -11.21 -11.70
CA ASN A 191 -13.13 -12.35 -11.07
C ASN A 191 -11.60 -12.30 -11.13
N PRO A 192 -10.94 -11.97 -12.27
CA PRO A 192 -9.48 -11.89 -12.30
C PRO A 192 -8.90 -10.81 -11.37
N ALA A 193 -9.52 -9.62 -11.33
CA ALA A 193 -9.08 -8.54 -10.44
C ALA A 193 -9.31 -8.92 -8.97
N ALA A 194 -10.46 -9.51 -8.65
CA ALA A 194 -10.78 -9.97 -7.30
C ALA A 194 -9.78 -11.02 -6.80
N GLN A 195 -9.44 -12.03 -7.63
CA GLN A 195 -8.46 -13.06 -7.30
C GLN A 195 -7.09 -12.46 -6.94
N HIS A 196 -6.64 -11.48 -7.74
CA HIS A 196 -5.37 -10.83 -7.52
C HIS A 196 -5.34 -10.06 -6.19
N ARG A 197 -6.42 -9.32 -5.88
CA ARG A 197 -6.58 -8.59 -4.60
C ARG A 197 -6.64 -9.54 -3.40
N LEU A 198 -7.33 -10.68 -3.52
CA LEU A 198 -7.36 -11.71 -2.48
C LEU A 198 -5.97 -12.31 -2.21
N THR A 199 -5.18 -12.53 -3.26
CA THR A 199 -3.80 -13.04 -3.12
C THR A 199 -2.92 -12.03 -2.38
N TRP A 200 -3.03 -10.73 -2.70
CA TRP A 200 -2.32 -9.68 -1.97
C TRP A 200 -2.77 -9.56 -0.52
N ALA A 201 -4.08 -9.61 -0.25
CA ALA A 201 -4.60 -9.60 1.12
C ALA A 201 -4.06 -10.79 1.93
N ASN A 202 -4.04 -11.98 1.33
CA ASN A 202 -3.49 -13.17 1.96
C ASN A 202 -2.01 -13.03 2.30
N GLU A 203 -1.16 -12.58 1.35
CA GLU A 203 0.28 -12.38 1.62
C GLU A 203 0.47 -11.40 2.78
N LEU A 204 -0.20 -10.25 2.77
CA LEU A 204 -0.08 -9.24 3.83
C LEU A 204 -0.53 -9.75 5.19
N PHE A 205 -1.64 -10.48 5.28
CA PHE A 205 -2.09 -11.05 6.56
C PHE A 205 -1.18 -12.16 7.07
N GLN A 206 -0.61 -12.99 6.19
CA GLN A 206 0.38 -13.98 6.59
C GLN A 206 1.64 -13.32 7.15
N ARG A 207 2.10 -12.23 6.51
CA ARG A 207 3.26 -11.44 6.96
C ARG A 207 3.01 -10.75 8.30
N TYR A 208 1.87 -10.10 8.43
CA TYR A 208 1.40 -9.53 9.69
C TYR A 208 1.35 -10.59 10.81
N SER A 209 0.70 -11.74 10.53
CA SER A 209 0.55 -12.83 11.50
C SER A 209 1.91 -13.36 11.99
N LYS A 210 2.87 -13.48 11.08
CA LYS A 210 4.25 -13.88 11.39
C LYS A 210 4.99 -12.83 12.22
N MET A 211 4.84 -11.55 11.90
CA MET A 211 5.49 -10.43 12.59
C MET A 211 4.98 -10.31 14.03
N GLU A 212 3.65 -10.27 14.20
CA GLU A 212 3.00 -10.09 15.50
C GLU A 212 2.88 -11.38 16.32
N LYS A 213 3.13 -12.54 15.69
CA LYS A 213 2.88 -13.87 16.27
C LYS A 213 1.41 -14.04 16.70
N VAL A 214 0.49 -13.37 16.01
CA VAL A 214 -0.96 -13.44 16.23
C VAL A 214 -1.62 -14.11 15.03
N PRO A 215 -2.43 -15.16 15.23
CA PRO A 215 -3.09 -15.83 14.11
C PRO A 215 -4.21 -14.95 13.53
N MET A 216 -4.19 -14.74 12.21
CA MET A 216 -5.26 -14.08 11.44
C MET A 216 -6.25 -15.10 10.88
N LYS A 217 -6.70 -16.04 11.73
CA LYS A 217 -7.41 -17.23 11.24
C LYS A 217 -8.72 -16.87 10.53
N ALA A 218 -9.50 -15.93 11.08
CA ALA A 218 -10.80 -15.59 10.50
C ALA A 218 -10.66 -14.94 9.12
N GLU A 219 -9.71 -14.02 8.98
CA GLU A 219 -9.44 -13.30 7.75
C GLU A 219 -8.87 -14.25 6.68
N LEU A 220 -7.93 -15.12 7.05
CA LEU A 220 -7.35 -16.11 6.14
C LEU A 220 -8.37 -17.17 5.71
N ASP A 221 -9.21 -17.66 6.62
CA ASP A 221 -10.29 -18.60 6.29
C ASP A 221 -11.31 -17.94 5.32
N GLU A 222 -11.62 -16.65 5.53
CA GLU A 222 -12.48 -15.91 4.61
C GLU A 222 -11.85 -15.75 3.22
N ILE A 223 -10.57 -15.38 3.14
CA ILE A 223 -9.87 -15.24 1.86
C ILE A 223 -9.83 -16.56 1.11
N ASN A 224 -9.51 -17.67 1.78
CA ASN A 224 -9.47 -18.98 1.15
C ASN A 224 -10.81 -19.37 0.55
N ARG A 225 -11.91 -19.13 1.29
CA ARG A 225 -13.27 -19.37 0.78
C ARG A 225 -13.58 -18.54 -0.47
N LEU A 226 -13.19 -17.26 -0.47
CA LEU A 226 -13.42 -16.38 -1.63
C LEU A 226 -12.55 -16.78 -2.82
N LEU A 227 -11.30 -17.19 -2.61
CA LEU A 227 -10.42 -17.68 -3.67
C LEU A 227 -10.98 -18.95 -4.33
N GLU A 228 -11.47 -19.90 -3.54
CA GLU A 228 -12.13 -21.12 -4.05
C GLU A 228 -13.34 -20.77 -4.93
N GLN A 229 -14.19 -19.84 -4.48
CA GLN A 229 -15.34 -19.38 -5.26
C GLN A 229 -14.91 -18.78 -6.61
N VAL A 230 -13.92 -17.90 -6.61
CA VAL A 230 -13.43 -17.23 -7.82
C VAL A 230 -12.81 -18.22 -8.81
N GLU A 231 -12.06 -19.21 -8.31
CA GLU A 231 -11.48 -20.26 -9.14
C GLU A 231 -12.54 -21.15 -9.80
N GLU A 232 -13.63 -21.49 -9.09
CA GLU A 232 -14.73 -22.26 -9.66
C GLU A 232 -15.43 -21.51 -10.78
N GLU A 233 -15.73 -20.22 -10.58
CA GLU A 233 -16.40 -19.37 -11.59
C GLU A 233 -15.52 -19.12 -12.83
N LEU A 234 -14.20 -18.96 -12.64
CA LEU A 234 -13.25 -18.83 -13.75
C LEU A 234 -13.11 -20.12 -14.57
N ARG A 235 -13.23 -21.30 -13.94
CA ARG A 235 -13.22 -22.59 -14.66
C ARG A 235 -14.51 -22.83 -15.42
N SER A 236 -15.66 -22.49 -14.83
CA SER A 236 -16.95 -22.67 -15.50
C SER A 236 -17.10 -21.76 -16.72
N SER A 237 -16.53 -20.56 -16.70
CA SER A 237 -16.57 -19.63 -17.84
C SER A 237 -15.64 -20.05 -18.99
N SER A 238 -14.52 -20.72 -18.71
CA SER A 238 -13.65 -21.25 -19.76
C SER A 238 -14.24 -22.44 -20.51
N ASP A 239 -15.11 -23.23 -19.86
CA ASP A 239 -15.73 -24.42 -20.46
C ASP A 239 -16.95 -24.08 -21.36
N GLU A 240 -17.50 -22.86 -21.27
CA GLU A 240 -18.63 -22.40 -22.10
C GLU A 240 -18.21 -21.77 -23.44
N ASP A 241 -16.92 -21.44 -23.60
CA ASP A 241 -16.35 -20.81 -24.80
C ASP A 241 -15.72 -21.81 -25.80
N ASP A 242 -15.71 -23.12 -25.49
CA ASP A 242 -15.23 -24.24 -26.34
C ASP A 242 -16.38 -24.98 -27.09
#